data_AF-A0AAE0WQW0-F1
#
_entry.id   AF-A0AAE0WQW0-F1
#
_cell.length_a   1.000
_cell.length_b   1.000
_cell.length_c   1.000
_cell.angle_alpha   90.00
_cell.angle_beta   90.00
_cell.angle_gamma   90.00
#
_symmetry.space_group_name_H-M   'P 1'
#
loop_
_entity.id
_entity.type
_entity.pdbx_description
1 polymer ?
#
loop_
_entity_poly.entity_id
_entity_poly.type
_entity_poly.pdbx_seq_one_letter_code
_entity_poly.pdbx_strand_id
1 'polypeptide(L)'
;MPLGYGLNVKGAKAAPVRKTVFDDDGDEDDEQEQVPPPPTLKGRRTGALLPRRKEAEQDDGVDLSSMNAATAKVKAAEELDASIFDYDSFHDAKTTVSDAKKAAARQDAVERKPKYINDLLDAAARRKQDQTIAKEKLLQKEREAEGAEFADKEKFVTGAYKEQQEETRRLEEEEKQKTEAEAKRKRALGGGGMQGFYKNMMDLTEQQHQESIDAAAKAAKISPTGENTQSSGTTGENAADLRAKGIHLNEDGQIIDKRELLTAGLNVSAKPGDSNASNADHLRVSGNKQTQPAFQRNNAARDAQRERQSRMMEEQLAEKTKRAREEEEEERVRLENAAKTQKTDTDKMDAKARYLARKAAKERGEG
;
A
#
# COMPACT_ATOMS: atom_id res chain seq x y z
N MET A 1 51.38 13.01 -54.02
CA MET A 1 51.48 12.44 -52.66
C MET A 1 50.18 12.76 -51.92
N PRO A 2 49.31 11.76 -51.68
CA PRO A 2 48.02 11.99 -51.03
C PRO A 2 48.20 12.01 -49.51
N LEU A 3 47.90 13.15 -48.89
CA LEU A 3 47.84 13.29 -47.42
C LEU A 3 46.43 12.94 -46.97
N GLY A 4 46.24 11.69 -46.56
CA GLY A 4 45.02 11.19 -45.91
C GLY A 4 44.98 11.62 -44.46
N TYR A 5 43.94 12.36 -44.08
CA TYR A 5 43.63 12.70 -42.69
C TYR A 5 42.99 11.48 -42.01
N GLY A 6 43.60 11.05 -40.89
CA GLY A 6 43.13 9.93 -40.08
C GLY A 6 41.97 10.30 -39.15
N LEU A 7 40.96 9.44 -39.10
CA LEU A 7 39.99 9.37 -38.01
C LEU A 7 39.97 7.93 -37.47
N ASN A 8 40.48 7.76 -36.25
CA ASN A 8 40.48 6.47 -35.55
C ASN A 8 39.05 6.07 -35.16
N VAL A 9 38.50 5.04 -35.80
CA VAL A 9 37.23 4.41 -35.39
C VAL A 9 37.48 3.53 -34.16
N LYS A 10 37.27 4.08 -32.95
CA LYS A 10 36.97 3.26 -31.76
C LYS A 10 35.47 2.99 -31.77
N GLY A 11 35.08 1.74 -32.01
CA GLY A 11 33.69 1.30 -31.96
C GLY A 11 33.03 1.67 -30.62
N ALA A 12 31.96 2.44 -30.70
CA ALA A 12 31.12 2.76 -29.55
C ALA A 12 30.35 1.50 -29.12
N LYS A 13 30.48 1.14 -27.85
CA LYS A 13 29.62 0.14 -27.19
C LYS A 13 28.21 0.72 -27.10
N ALA A 14 27.21 -0.04 -27.55
CA ALA A 14 25.80 0.31 -27.40
C ALA A 14 25.43 0.45 -25.91
N ALA A 15 24.67 1.49 -25.57
CA ALA A 15 24.11 1.68 -24.24
C ALA A 15 22.93 0.72 -24.01
N PRO A 16 22.73 0.17 -22.81
CA PRO A 16 21.62 -0.75 -22.56
C PRO A 16 20.28 -0.01 -22.54
N VAL A 17 19.34 -0.48 -23.37
CA VAL A 17 17.94 -0.05 -23.40
C VAL A 17 17.25 -0.48 -22.10
N ARG A 18 16.67 0.48 -21.37
CA ARG A 18 15.85 0.22 -20.19
C ARG A 18 14.43 -0.12 -20.65
N LYS A 19 13.97 -1.34 -20.35
CA LYS A 19 12.57 -1.75 -20.53
C LYS A 19 11.67 -1.03 -19.51
N THR A 20 10.51 -0.56 -19.97
CA THR A 20 9.46 0.07 -19.14
C THR A 20 8.38 -0.96 -18.78
N VAL A 21 7.73 -0.75 -17.63
CA VAL A 21 6.81 -1.64 -16.90
C VAL A 21 5.40 -1.73 -17.53
N PHE A 22 5.26 -1.66 -18.86
CA PHE A 22 3.93 -1.65 -19.51
C PHE A 22 3.81 -2.56 -20.74
N ASP A 23 4.79 -3.46 -20.95
CA ASP A 23 4.88 -4.30 -22.15
C ASP A 23 4.94 -5.79 -21.76
N ASP A 24 4.09 -6.22 -20.82
CA ASP A 24 3.99 -7.62 -20.38
C ASP A 24 2.53 -7.95 -20.02
N ASP A 25 1.69 -8.03 -21.04
CA ASP A 25 0.37 -8.69 -20.99
C ASP A 25 0.06 -9.21 -22.41
N GLY A 26 0.20 -10.52 -22.62
CA GLY A 26 -0.08 -11.18 -23.90
C GLY A 26 0.40 -12.63 -24.00
N ASP A 27 -0.38 -13.54 -23.42
CA ASP A 27 -0.67 -14.96 -23.73
C ASP A 27 0.39 -15.96 -24.29
N GLU A 28 0.42 -17.10 -23.59
CA GLU A 28 0.59 -18.52 -24.03
C GLU A 28 1.79 -18.95 -24.89
N ASP A 29 2.68 -19.75 -24.28
CA ASP A 29 3.03 -21.08 -24.82
C ASP A 29 3.69 -21.97 -23.73
N ASP A 30 3.22 -23.21 -23.67
CA ASP A 30 3.58 -24.27 -22.71
C ASP A 30 4.82 -25.02 -23.22
N GLU A 31 6.03 -24.64 -22.78
CA GLU A 31 7.26 -25.41 -23.03
C GLU A 31 8.02 -25.69 -21.73
N GLN A 32 8.26 -26.99 -21.48
CA GLN A 32 9.05 -27.51 -20.37
C GLN A 32 10.53 -27.08 -20.53
N GLU A 33 10.98 -26.09 -19.78
CA GLU A 33 12.41 -25.74 -19.71
C GLU A 33 13.09 -26.19 -18.41
N GLN A 34 14.18 -26.94 -18.61
CA GLN A 34 15.11 -27.42 -17.60
C GLN A 34 15.90 -26.27 -16.98
N VAL A 35 16.00 -26.25 -15.65
CA VAL A 35 16.78 -25.26 -14.90
C VAL A 35 18.29 -25.44 -15.19
N PRO A 36 19.04 -24.39 -15.60
CA PRO A 36 20.48 -24.49 -15.82
C PRO A 36 21.27 -24.45 -14.50
N PRO A 37 22.45 -25.09 -14.43
CA PRO A 37 23.28 -25.09 -13.21
C PRO A 37 24.01 -23.75 -13.00
N PRO A 38 24.36 -23.40 -11.74
CA PRO A 38 24.95 -22.10 -11.42
C PRO A 38 26.39 -21.94 -11.96
N PRO A 39 26.84 -20.70 -12.21
CA PRO A 39 28.11 -20.43 -12.87
C PRO A 39 29.33 -20.70 -11.99
N THR A 40 30.24 -21.52 -12.49
CA THR A 40 31.56 -21.78 -11.87
C THR A 40 32.48 -20.56 -12.00
N LEU A 41 32.92 -20.03 -10.86
CA LEU A 41 33.97 -19.00 -10.78
C LEU A 41 35.31 -19.58 -11.24
N LYS A 42 35.77 -19.18 -12.45
CA LYS A 42 37.15 -19.41 -12.89
C LYS A 42 38.08 -18.45 -12.17
N GLY A 43 38.71 -18.93 -11.09
CA GLY A 43 39.78 -18.25 -10.37
C GLY A 43 41.04 -18.09 -11.21
N ARG A 44 41.43 -16.82 -11.41
CA ARG A 44 42.69 -16.37 -12.00
C ARG A 44 43.87 -16.79 -11.10
N ARG A 45 44.77 -17.62 -11.61
CA ARG A 45 45.99 -18.07 -10.91
C ARG A 45 47.03 -16.95 -10.95
N THR A 46 47.19 -16.22 -9.85
CA THR A 46 48.45 -15.51 -9.55
C THR A 46 49.22 -16.36 -8.55
N GLY A 47 50.41 -16.81 -8.96
CA GLY A 47 51.28 -17.63 -8.15
C GLY A 47 51.76 -16.89 -6.91
N ALA A 48 51.34 -17.39 -5.75
CA ALA A 48 52.16 -17.41 -4.56
C ALA A 48 52.28 -18.89 -4.17
N LEU A 49 53.49 -19.42 -4.25
CA LEU A 49 53.83 -20.77 -3.80
C LEU A 49 53.61 -20.84 -2.29
N LEU A 50 52.43 -21.27 -1.87
CA LEU A 50 52.24 -21.80 -0.52
C LEU A 50 53.14 -23.03 -0.39
N PRO A 51 53.89 -23.19 0.72
CA PRO A 51 54.72 -24.37 0.90
C PRO A 51 53.80 -25.59 0.90
N ARG A 52 54.01 -26.48 -0.06
CA ARG A 52 53.43 -27.82 -0.09
C ARG A 52 53.86 -28.50 1.20
N ARG A 53 52.99 -28.46 2.21
CA ARG A 53 53.10 -29.33 3.39
C ARG A 53 53.24 -30.74 2.82
N LYS A 54 54.33 -31.42 3.18
CA LYS A 54 54.39 -32.87 3.06
C LYS A 54 53.09 -33.39 3.66
N GLU A 55 52.40 -34.24 2.91
CA GLU A 55 51.41 -35.17 3.45
C GLU A 55 52.14 -35.97 4.53
N ALA A 56 52.14 -35.43 5.75
CA ALA A 56 52.18 -36.27 6.92
C ALA A 56 50.82 -36.95 6.87
N GLU A 57 50.82 -38.28 6.80
CA GLU A 57 49.72 -39.09 7.29
C GLU A 57 49.44 -38.59 8.72
N GLN A 58 48.56 -37.60 8.81
CA GLN A 58 47.91 -37.28 10.06
C GLN A 58 46.95 -38.44 10.19
N ASP A 59 47.34 -39.43 10.98
CA ASP A 59 46.36 -40.31 11.60
C ASP A 59 45.31 -39.36 12.18
N ASP A 60 44.15 -39.29 11.52
CA ASP A 60 42.96 -38.62 12.00
C ASP A 60 42.47 -39.39 13.21
N GLY A 61 43.25 -39.34 14.29
CA GLY A 61 42.92 -39.82 15.61
C GLY A 61 41.81 -38.93 16.13
N VAL A 62 40.60 -39.12 15.60
CA VAL A 62 39.37 -38.64 16.20
C VAL A 62 39.40 -39.09 17.65
N ASP A 63 39.50 -38.13 18.56
CA ASP A 63 39.56 -38.42 19.98
C ASP A 63 38.23 -39.08 20.38
N LEU A 64 38.25 -40.41 20.45
CA LEU A 64 37.11 -41.26 20.76
C LEU A 64 36.48 -40.85 22.10
N SER A 65 37.28 -40.32 23.02
CA SER A 65 36.80 -39.79 24.32
C SER A 65 35.91 -38.56 24.13
N SER A 66 36.32 -37.64 23.26
CA SER A 66 35.53 -36.43 22.95
C SER A 66 34.22 -36.76 22.24
N MET A 67 34.22 -37.75 21.34
CA MET A 67 33.01 -38.22 20.65
C MET A 67 32.05 -38.91 21.63
N ASN A 68 32.57 -39.76 22.51
CA ASN A 68 31.77 -40.41 23.55
C ASN A 68 31.15 -39.38 24.51
N ALA A 69 31.91 -38.37 24.91
CA ALA A 69 31.40 -37.27 25.75
C ALA A 69 30.31 -36.45 25.03
N ALA A 70 30.42 -36.22 23.71
CA ALA A 70 29.38 -35.57 22.92
C ALA A 70 28.11 -36.43 22.82
N THR A 71 28.26 -37.73 22.53
CA THR A 71 27.11 -38.65 22.46
C THR A 71 26.37 -38.79 23.79
N ALA A 72 27.10 -38.77 24.92
CA ALA A 72 26.48 -38.78 26.25
C ALA A 72 25.63 -37.54 26.49
N LYS A 73 26.07 -36.36 26.02
CA LYS A 73 25.29 -35.11 26.11
C LYS A 73 24.06 -35.12 25.21
N VAL A 74 24.17 -35.67 24.00
CA VAL A 74 23.03 -35.83 23.08
C VAL A 74 21.98 -36.76 23.69
N LYS A 75 22.38 -37.93 24.22
CA LYS A 75 21.47 -38.86 24.90
C LYS A 75 20.79 -38.24 26.12
N ALA A 76 21.57 -37.54 26.96
CA ALA A 76 21.01 -36.83 28.10
C ALA A 76 20.00 -35.74 27.69
N ALA A 77 20.19 -35.11 26.53
CA ALA A 77 19.24 -34.13 25.98
C ALA A 77 17.98 -34.81 25.43
N GLU A 78 18.10 -35.95 24.73
CA GLU A 78 16.98 -36.75 24.22
C GLU A 78 16.12 -37.37 25.35
N GLU A 79 16.76 -37.76 26.46
CA GLU A 79 16.05 -38.28 27.66
C GLU A 79 15.21 -37.19 28.36
N LEU A 80 15.65 -35.94 28.30
CA LEU A 80 14.90 -34.80 28.84
C LEU A 80 13.78 -34.37 27.89
N ASP A 81 14.02 -34.39 26.58
CA ASP A 81 13.05 -34.04 25.56
C ASP A 81 13.34 -34.78 24.24
N ALA A 82 12.43 -35.69 23.86
CA ALA A 82 12.53 -36.44 22.61
C ALA A 82 12.32 -35.56 21.36
N SER A 83 11.76 -34.35 21.52
CA SER A 83 11.50 -33.40 20.42
C SER A 83 12.64 -32.39 20.19
N ILE A 84 13.73 -32.47 20.96
CA ILE A 84 14.77 -31.43 20.97
C ILE A 84 15.49 -31.25 19.62
N PHE A 85 15.48 -32.28 18.78
CA PHE A 85 16.06 -32.27 17.43
C PHE A 85 15.01 -32.29 16.31
N ASP A 86 13.72 -32.18 16.64
CA ASP A 86 12.64 -32.14 15.65
C ASP A 86 12.47 -30.74 15.05
N TYR A 87 13.46 -30.35 14.26
CA TYR A 87 13.48 -29.04 13.60
C TYR A 87 12.44 -28.92 12.48
N ASP A 88 12.07 -30.04 11.87
CA ASP A 88 11.15 -30.05 10.74
C ASP A 88 9.72 -29.72 11.20
N SER A 89 9.25 -30.30 12.31
CA SER A 89 7.92 -29.99 12.84
C SER A 89 7.76 -28.54 13.28
N PHE A 90 8.79 -27.94 13.88
CA PHE A 90 8.77 -26.51 14.24
C PHE A 90 8.75 -25.62 12.99
N HIS A 91 9.52 -25.99 11.97
CA HIS A 91 9.55 -25.25 10.72
C HIS A 91 8.21 -25.37 9.97
N ASP A 92 7.60 -26.55 9.95
CA ASP A 92 6.26 -26.79 9.40
C ASP A 92 5.18 -26.02 10.17
N ALA A 93 5.25 -26.01 11.51
CA ALA A 93 4.35 -25.20 12.33
C ALA A 93 4.51 -23.69 12.07
N LYS A 94 5.75 -23.22 11.88
CA LYS A 94 6.02 -21.82 11.59
C LYS A 94 5.56 -21.43 10.19
N THR A 95 5.80 -22.27 9.19
CA THR A 95 5.41 -22.03 7.80
C THR A 95 3.89 -22.02 7.66
N THR A 96 3.20 -23.02 8.21
CA THR A 96 1.72 -23.10 8.22
C THR A 96 1.07 -21.87 8.86
N VAL A 97 1.57 -21.40 10.01
CA VAL A 97 1.09 -20.16 10.63
C VAL A 97 1.38 -18.94 9.77
N SER A 98 2.57 -18.87 9.16
CA SER A 98 2.93 -17.76 8.28
C SER A 98 2.09 -17.72 7.01
N ASP A 99 1.76 -18.89 6.46
CA ASP A 99 1.00 -19.03 5.22
C ASP A 99 -0.49 -18.84 5.47
N ALA A 100 -1.01 -19.26 6.62
CA ALA A 100 -2.35 -18.90 7.07
C ALA A 100 -2.49 -17.37 7.22
N LYS A 101 -1.51 -16.69 7.81
CA LYS A 101 -1.49 -15.21 7.90
C LYS A 101 -1.41 -14.55 6.53
N LYS A 102 -0.58 -15.06 5.62
CA LYS A 102 -0.49 -14.54 4.25
C LYS A 102 -1.79 -14.78 3.47
N ALA A 103 -2.42 -15.94 3.63
CA ALA A 103 -3.69 -16.27 3.00
C ALA A 103 -4.81 -15.34 3.50
N ALA A 104 -4.88 -15.11 4.81
CA ALA A 104 -5.80 -14.14 5.40
C ALA A 104 -5.54 -12.71 4.87
N ALA A 105 -4.27 -12.29 4.78
CA ALA A 105 -3.91 -10.98 4.23
C ALA A 105 -4.24 -10.85 2.72
N ARG A 106 -4.13 -11.94 1.95
CA ARG A 106 -4.55 -11.97 0.54
C ARG A 106 -6.06 -11.87 0.39
N GLN A 107 -6.82 -12.60 1.22
CA GLN A 107 -8.27 -12.50 1.25
C GLN A 107 -8.72 -11.08 1.62
N ASP A 108 -8.13 -10.49 2.67
CA ASP A 108 -8.39 -9.09 3.05
C ASP A 108 -8.01 -8.12 1.92
N ALA A 109 -6.90 -8.35 1.21
CA ALA A 109 -6.52 -7.52 0.07
C ALA A 109 -7.50 -7.60 -1.11
N VAL A 110 -8.11 -8.77 -1.36
CA VAL A 110 -9.12 -8.95 -2.40
C VAL A 110 -10.46 -8.31 -2.00
N GLU A 111 -10.85 -8.42 -0.73
CA GLU A 111 -12.08 -7.83 -0.21
C GLU A 111 -11.97 -6.30 -0.01
N ARG A 112 -10.74 -5.80 0.18
CA ARG A 112 -10.50 -4.39 0.42
C ARG A 112 -10.83 -3.56 -0.81
N LYS A 113 -11.98 -2.89 -0.73
CA LYS A 113 -12.37 -1.84 -1.67
C LYS A 113 -11.25 -0.77 -1.79
N PRO A 114 -11.09 -0.17 -2.98
CA PRO A 114 -10.10 0.87 -3.21
C PRO A 114 -10.29 2.01 -2.22
N LYS A 115 -9.18 2.42 -1.59
CA LYS A 115 -9.18 3.32 -0.41
C LYS A 115 -9.84 4.67 -0.65
N TYR A 116 -9.87 5.16 -1.90
CA TYR A 116 -10.27 6.54 -2.22
C TYR A 116 -11.39 6.66 -3.26
N ILE A 117 -11.79 5.57 -3.93
CA ILE A 117 -12.77 5.68 -5.03
C ILE A 117 -14.15 6.06 -4.50
N ASN A 118 -14.57 5.47 -3.38
CA ASN A 118 -15.85 5.84 -2.75
C ASN A 118 -15.85 7.30 -2.32
N ASP A 119 -14.78 7.76 -1.65
CA ASP A 119 -14.65 9.17 -1.24
C ASP A 119 -14.70 10.13 -2.45
N LEU A 120 -14.11 9.74 -3.59
CA LEU A 120 -14.17 10.53 -4.82
C LEU A 120 -15.60 10.61 -5.38
N LEU A 121 -16.31 9.47 -5.39
CA LEU A 121 -17.69 9.38 -5.85
C LEU A 121 -18.63 10.19 -4.94
N ASP A 122 -18.46 10.07 -3.63
CA ASP A 122 -19.22 10.82 -2.62
C ASP A 122 -18.95 12.32 -2.74
N ALA A 123 -17.68 12.73 -2.94
CA ALA A 123 -17.33 14.11 -3.19
C ALA A 123 -17.92 14.65 -4.50
N ALA A 124 -17.97 13.83 -5.56
CA ALA A 124 -18.62 14.20 -6.81
C ALA A 124 -20.13 14.35 -6.64
N ALA A 125 -20.78 13.47 -5.87
CA ALA A 125 -22.20 13.55 -5.54
C ALA A 125 -22.52 14.81 -4.74
N ARG A 126 -21.74 15.11 -3.69
CA ARG A 126 -21.87 16.36 -2.91
C ARG A 126 -21.74 17.61 -3.78
N ARG A 127 -20.74 17.67 -4.66
CA ARG A 127 -20.59 18.81 -5.60
C ARG A 127 -21.79 18.97 -6.52
N LYS A 128 -22.39 17.88 -6.99
CA LYS A 128 -23.61 17.94 -7.83
C LYS A 128 -24.78 18.52 -7.03
N GLN A 129 -24.96 18.09 -5.78
CA GLN A 129 -25.98 18.63 -4.87
C GLN A 129 -25.73 20.11 -4.57
N ASP A 130 -24.48 20.50 -4.29
CA ASP A 130 -24.13 21.90 -4.06
C ASP A 130 -24.41 22.77 -5.28
N GLN A 131 -24.13 22.25 -6.49
CA GLN A 131 -24.44 22.94 -7.75
C GLN A 131 -25.95 23.11 -7.96
N THR A 132 -26.78 22.13 -7.62
CA THR A 132 -28.24 22.27 -7.74
C THR A 132 -28.77 23.29 -6.73
N ILE A 133 -28.31 23.24 -5.48
CA ILE A 133 -28.67 24.22 -4.44
C ILE A 133 -28.24 25.63 -4.84
N ALA A 134 -27.03 25.80 -5.39
CA ALA A 134 -26.54 27.10 -5.84
C ALA A 134 -27.38 27.67 -6.98
N LYS A 135 -27.76 26.84 -7.97
CA LYS A 135 -28.65 27.25 -9.07
C LYS A 135 -30.03 27.64 -8.57
N GLU A 136 -30.59 26.90 -7.61
CA GLU A 136 -31.89 27.21 -7.03
C GLU A 136 -31.88 28.52 -6.24
N LYS A 137 -30.84 28.75 -5.42
CA LYS A 137 -30.67 30.03 -4.70
C LYS A 137 -30.47 31.19 -5.66
N LEU A 138 -29.76 30.98 -6.77
CA LEU A 138 -29.60 31.97 -7.83
C LEU A 138 -30.94 32.31 -8.48
N LEU A 139 -31.74 31.30 -8.85
CA LEU A 139 -33.07 31.51 -9.44
C LEU A 139 -34.03 32.20 -8.46
N GLN A 140 -33.97 31.88 -7.17
CA GLN A 140 -34.76 32.57 -6.14
C GLN A 140 -34.36 34.06 -6.05
N LYS A 141 -33.06 34.36 -6.07
CA LYS A 141 -32.56 35.73 -6.04
C LYS A 141 -32.97 36.53 -7.29
N GLU A 142 -32.95 35.91 -8.46
CA GLU A 142 -33.44 36.51 -9.71
C GLU A 142 -34.93 36.83 -9.62
N ARG A 143 -35.75 35.90 -9.11
CA ARG A 143 -37.18 36.13 -8.90
C ARG A 143 -37.49 37.20 -7.84
N GLU A 144 -36.66 37.33 -6.81
CA GLU A 144 -36.80 38.40 -5.82
C GLU A 144 -36.49 39.77 -6.42
N ALA A 145 -35.46 39.83 -7.28
CA ALA A 145 -35.10 41.05 -8.00
C ALA A 145 -36.18 41.47 -9.01
N GLU A 146 -36.70 40.52 -9.80
CA GLU A 146 -37.81 40.74 -10.75
C GLU A 146 -39.18 40.87 -10.05
N GLY A 147 -39.28 40.43 -8.80
CA GLY A 147 -40.51 40.42 -8.02
C GLY A 147 -41.08 41.80 -7.74
N ALA A 148 -40.26 42.85 -7.80
CA ALA A 148 -40.71 44.24 -7.73
C ALA A 148 -41.47 44.68 -9.01
N GLU A 149 -41.11 44.13 -10.16
CA GLU A 149 -41.71 44.44 -11.47
C GLU A 149 -42.96 43.60 -11.74
N PHE A 150 -43.09 42.44 -11.08
CA PHE A 150 -44.23 41.53 -11.21
C PHE A 150 -45.03 41.32 -9.93
N ALA A 151 -45.01 42.31 -9.02
CA ALA A 151 -45.76 42.26 -7.75
C ALA A 151 -47.27 42.11 -7.95
N ASP A 152 -47.81 42.69 -9.03
CA ASP A 152 -49.24 42.66 -9.37
C ASP A 152 -49.68 41.34 -10.04
N LYS A 153 -48.74 40.43 -10.36
CA LYS A 153 -49.02 39.15 -11.02
C LYS A 153 -48.94 37.98 -10.04
N GLU A 154 -49.83 37.02 -10.21
CA GLU A 154 -49.87 35.82 -9.38
C GLU A 154 -48.64 34.92 -9.62
N LYS A 155 -48.07 34.38 -8.54
CA LYS A 155 -46.89 33.50 -8.58
C LYS A 155 -47.33 32.04 -8.63
N PHE A 156 -47.13 31.38 -9.77
CA PHE A 156 -47.42 29.95 -9.92
C PHE A 156 -46.15 29.11 -9.82
N VAL A 157 -46.19 28.09 -8.96
CA VAL A 157 -45.11 27.10 -8.82
C VAL A 157 -45.62 25.75 -9.32
N THR A 158 -44.93 25.16 -10.29
CA THR A 158 -45.26 23.83 -10.82
C THR A 158 -45.06 22.76 -9.75
N GLY A 159 -45.86 21.68 -9.79
CA GLY A 159 -45.77 20.59 -8.81
C GLY A 159 -44.35 20.01 -8.70
N ALA A 160 -43.71 19.77 -9.84
CA ALA A 160 -42.34 19.26 -9.92
C ALA A 160 -41.30 20.17 -9.22
N TYR A 161 -41.48 21.50 -9.29
CA TYR A 161 -40.56 22.43 -8.61
C TYR A 161 -40.78 22.43 -7.09
N LYS A 162 -42.02 22.23 -6.63
CA LYS A 162 -42.29 22.07 -5.19
C LYS A 162 -41.65 20.79 -4.66
N GLU A 163 -41.77 19.69 -5.39
CA GLU A 163 -41.12 18.41 -5.07
C GLU A 163 -39.60 18.57 -5.02
N GLN A 164 -38.99 19.20 -6.03
CA GLN A 164 -37.56 19.48 -6.06
C GLN A 164 -37.11 20.33 -4.85
N GLN A 165 -37.87 21.36 -4.49
CA GLN A 165 -37.57 22.22 -3.34
C GLN A 165 -37.70 21.46 -2.00
N GLU A 166 -38.66 20.54 -1.89
CA GLU A 166 -38.78 19.69 -0.71
C GLU A 166 -37.64 18.69 -0.62
N GLU A 167 -37.23 18.08 -1.73
CA GLU A 167 -36.08 17.17 -1.78
C GLU A 167 -34.78 17.87 -1.39
N THR A 168 -34.51 19.05 -1.94
CA THR A 168 -33.30 19.81 -1.58
C THR A 168 -33.31 20.25 -0.13
N ARG A 169 -34.47 20.66 0.41
CA ARG A 169 -34.62 20.99 1.83
C ARG A 169 -34.42 19.77 2.73
N ARG A 170 -34.98 18.60 2.40
CA ARG A 170 -34.79 17.35 3.17
C ARG A 170 -33.32 16.95 3.19
N LEU A 171 -32.63 17.01 2.04
CA LEU A 171 -31.21 16.70 1.94
C LEU A 171 -30.34 17.68 2.74
N GLU A 172 -30.66 18.98 2.74
CA GLU A 172 -29.95 19.99 3.53
C GLU A 172 -30.13 19.75 5.05
N GLU A 173 -31.35 19.42 5.48
CA GLU A 173 -31.64 19.08 6.88
C GLU A 173 -30.90 17.82 7.31
N GLU A 174 -30.87 16.76 6.49
CA GLU A 174 -30.12 15.54 6.77
C GLU A 174 -28.61 15.75 6.85
N GLU A 175 -28.01 16.48 5.90
CA GLU A 175 -26.58 16.79 5.94
C GLU A 175 -26.25 17.71 7.13
N LYS A 176 -27.14 18.63 7.49
CA LYS A 176 -26.97 19.46 8.69
C LYS A 176 -27.00 18.61 9.97
N GLN A 177 -27.94 17.68 10.09
CA GLN A 177 -28.00 16.75 11.23
C GLN A 177 -26.74 15.87 11.30
N LYS A 178 -26.28 15.34 10.16
CA LYS A 178 -25.03 14.54 10.11
C LYS A 178 -23.82 15.37 10.51
N THR A 179 -23.69 16.59 9.99
CA THR A 179 -22.54 17.45 10.31
C THR A 179 -22.55 17.89 11.78
N GLU A 180 -23.71 18.18 12.37
CA GLU A 180 -23.85 18.46 13.80
C GLU A 180 -23.51 17.23 14.66
N ALA A 181 -23.99 16.03 14.28
CA ALA A 181 -23.66 14.79 14.95
C ALA A 181 -22.15 14.46 14.87
N GLU A 182 -21.54 14.63 13.70
CA GLU A 182 -20.09 14.47 13.53
C GLU A 182 -19.30 15.50 14.32
N ALA A 183 -19.74 16.77 14.35
CA ALA A 183 -19.10 17.81 15.15
C ALA A 183 -19.19 17.49 16.65
N LYS A 184 -20.35 17.02 17.11
CA LYS A 184 -20.54 16.56 18.50
C LYS A 184 -19.65 15.36 18.81
N ARG A 185 -19.55 14.38 17.91
CA ARG A 185 -18.65 13.22 18.06
C ARG A 185 -17.19 13.64 18.11
N LYS A 186 -16.74 14.54 17.22
CA LYS A 186 -15.37 15.08 17.21
C LYS A 186 -15.05 15.84 18.49
N ARG A 187 -16.01 16.58 19.03
CA ARG A 187 -15.88 17.26 20.33
C ARG A 187 -15.79 16.26 21.48
N ALA A 188 -16.61 15.21 21.47
CA ALA A 188 -16.61 14.16 22.49
C ALA A 188 -15.34 13.29 22.46
N LEU A 189 -14.75 13.03 21.28
CA LEU A 189 -13.52 12.25 21.14
C LEU A 189 -12.24 13.01 21.50
N GLY A 190 -12.32 14.24 22.02
CA GLY A 190 -11.15 14.97 22.52
C GLY A 190 -10.54 15.97 21.53
N GLY A 191 -11.36 16.56 20.65
CA GLY A 191 -10.97 17.71 19.82
C GLY A 191 -10.19 17.29 18.58
N GLY A 192 -10.69 17.68 17.40
CA GLY A 192 -10.03 17.42 16.12
C GLY A 192 -8.68 18.13 16.06
N GLY A 193 -7.60 17.41 16.35
CA GLY A 193 -6.25 17.92 16.35
C GLY A 193 -5.24 16.83 16.68
N MET A 194 -3.97 17.22 16.84
CA MET A 194 -2.85 16.32 17.11
C MET A 194 -3.05 15.47 18.40
N GLN A 195 -3.74 16.02 19.40
CA GLN A 195 -4.09 15.31 20.64
C GLN A 195 -5.01 14.11 20.40
N GLY A 196 -6.01 14.25 19.52
CA GLY A 196 -6.89 13.13 19.13
C GLY A 196 -6.14 12.03 18.36
N PHE A 197 -5.15 12.40 17.54
CA PHE A 197 -4.28 11.43 16.89
C PHE A 197 -3.46 10.62 17.90
N TYR A 198 -2.82 11.28 18.88
CA TYR A 198 -2.06 10.58 19.91
C TYR A 198 -2.95 9.70 20.79
N LYS A 199 -4.17 10.17 21.14
CA LYS A 199 -5.14 9.36 21.88
C LYS A 199 -5.51 8.11 21.11
N ASN A 200 -5.87 8.22 19.83
CA ASN A 200 -6.20 7.06 19.00
C ASN A 200 -5.02 6.09 18.86
N MET A 201 -3.78 6.61 18.79
CA MET A 201 -2.58 5.77 18.78
C MET A 201 -2.44 5.01 20.10
N MET A 202 -2.66 5.67 21.24
CA MET A 202 -2.64 5.05 22.56
C MET A 202 -3.74 3.99 22.70
N ASP A 203 -4.98 4.33 22.34
CA ASP A 203 -6.13 3.42 22.36
C ASP A 203 -5.86 2.17 21.48
N LEU A 204 -5.26 2.35 20.30
CA LEU A 204 -4.87 1.25 19.41
C LEU A 204 -3.76 0.37 20.02
N THR A 205 -2.74 0.98 20.63
CA THR A 205 -1.67 0.21 21.30
C THR A 205 -2.20 -0.55 22.51
N GLU A 206 -3.16 0.01 23.23
CA GLU A 206 -3.80 -0.67 24.37
C GLU A 206 -4.66 -1.85 23.89
N GLN A 207 -5.43 -1.69 22.80
CA GLN A 207 -6.19 -2.79 22.20
C GLN A 207 -5.26 -3.94 21.75
N GLN A 208 -4.17 -3.63 21.04
CA GLN A 208 -3.18 -4.65 20.65
C GLN A 208 -2.58 -5.35 21.87
N HIS A 209 -2.31 -4.62 22.94
CA HIS A 209 -1.80 -5.21 24.17
C HIS A 209 -2.84 -6.12 24.84
N GLN A 210 -4.09 -5.69 24.94
CA GLN A 210 -5.18 -6.50 25.48
C GLN A 210 -5.40 -7.78 24.66
N GLU A 211 -5.43 -7.68 23.33
CA GLU A 211 -5.51 -8.85 22.44
C GLU A 211 -4.35 -9.83 22.63
N SER A 212 -3.13 -9.31 22.85
CA SER A 212 -1.96 -10.16 23.13
C SER A 212 -2.07 -10.89 24.47
N ILE A 213 -2.59 -10.22 25.50
CA ILE A 213 -2.83 -10.82 26.82
C ILE A 213 -3.93 -11.87 26.72
N ASP A 214 -5.03 -11.57 26.02
CA ASP A 214 -6.14 -12.50 25.83
C ASP A 214 -5.74 -13.73 25.01
N ALA A 215 -4.92 -13.55 23.98
CA ALA A 215 -4.36 -14.63 23.18
C ALA A 215 -3.41 -15.51 24.03
N ALA A 216 -2.55 -14.91 24.85
CA ALA A 216 -1.68 -15.65 25.76
C ALA A 216 -2.49 -16.41 26.83
N ALA A 217 -3.53 -15.79 27.39
CA ALA A 217 -4.43 -16.42 28.36
C ALA A 217 -5.24 -17.58 27.74
N LYS A 218 -5.65 -17.45 26.46
CA LYS A 218 -6.31 -18.52 25.71
C LYS A 218 -5.34 -19.65 25.37
N ALA A 219 -4.11 -19.34 24.94
CA ALA A 219 -3.07 -20.34 24.69
C ALA A 219 -2.71 -21.12 25.97
N ALA A 220 -2.59 -20.44 27.11
CA ALA A 220 -2.37 -21.07 28.41
C ALA A 220 -3.51 -22.00 28.87
N LYS A 221 -4.76 -21.74 28.43
CA LYS A 221 -5.91 -22.62 28.70
C LYS A 221 -6.03 -23.79 27.73
N ILE A 222 -5.44 -23.69 26.53
CA ILE A 222 -5.58 -24.68 25.46
C ILE A 222 -4.46 -25.73 25.51
N SER A 223 -3.33 -25.48 26.19
CA SER A 223 -2.33 -26.52 26.46
C SER A 223 -2.85 -27.54 27.48
N PRO A 224 -3.07 -28.82 27.10
CA PRO A 224 -3.27 -29.89 28.08
C PRO A 224 -1.92 -30.56 28.39
N THR A 225 -1.68 -30.82 29.68
CA THR A 225 -0.54 -31.58 30.27
C THR A 225 0.85 -30.95 30.27
N GLY A 226 1.34 -30.73 31.50
CA GLY A 226 2.67 -30.23 31.85
C GLY A 226 2.62 -29.69 33.27
N GLU A 227 2.64 -30.60 34.24
CA GLU A 227 2.68 -30.27 35.66
C GLU A 227 3.85 -29.34 36.01
N ASN A 228 3.58 -28.45 36.97
CA ASN A 228 4.55 -27.84 37.88
C ASN A 228 5.57 -26.86 37.27
N THR A 229 5.17 -25.60 37.19
CA THR A 229 6.07 -24.52 37.61
C THR A 229 5.28 -23.68 38.59
N GLN A 230 5.45 -24.00 39.88
CA GLN A 230 5.17 -23.05 40.93
C GLN A 230 5.84 -21.73 40.55
N SER A 231 5.02 -20.68 40.46
CA SER A 231 5.50 -19.33 40.70
C SER A 231 6.25 -19.36 42.03
N SER A 232 7.57 -19.45 41.97
CA SER A 232 8.45 -19.32 43.12
C SER A 232 8.32 -17.89 43.63
N GLY A 233 7.29 -17.64 44.42
CA GLY A 233 7.34 -16.59 45.42
C GLY A 233 8.47 -16.97 46.35
N THR A 234 9.62 -16.33 46.17
CA THR A 234 10.79 -16.45 47.03
C THR A 234 10.39 -16.03 48.44
N THR A 235 9.93 -16.99 49.23
CA THR A 235 9.61 -16.80 50.63
C THR A 235 10.72 -17.46 51.44
N GLY A 236 11.45 -16.62 52.17
CA GLY A 236 12.31 -17.01 53.29
C GLY A 236 13.72 -17.47 52.95
N GLU A 237 13.90 -18.53 52.16
CA GLU A 237 15.14 -19.33 52.25
C GLU A 237 16.33 -18.74 51.48
N ASN A 238 16.09 -17.97 50.41
CA ASN A 238 17.15 -17.32 49.63
C ASN A 238 17.52 -15.90 50.11
N ALA A 239 16.88 -15.39 51.16
CA ALA A 239 17.08 -14.01 51.61
C ALA A 239 18.48 -13.79 52.19
N ALA A 240 19.05 -14.79 52.88
CA ALA A 240 20.41 -14.72 53.42
C ALA A 240 21.47 -14.66 52.30
N ASP A 241 21.30 -15.47 51.26
CA ASP A 241 22.21 -15.52 50.11
C ASP A 241 22.13 -14.26 49.24
N LEU A 242 20.93 -13.67 49.10
CA LEU A 242 20.74 -12.40 48.39
C LEU A 242 21.36 -11.22 49.18
N ARG A 243 21.27 -11.22 50.52
CA ARG A 243 21.97 -10.25 51.37
C ARG A 243 23.49 -10.41 51.28
N ALA A 244 24.00 -11.64 51.21
CA ALA A 244 25.42 -11.92 51.01
C ALA A 244 25.94 -11.44 49.63
N LYS A 245 25.06 -11.41 48.62
CA LYS A 245 25.34 -10.83 47.28
C LYS A 245 25.18 -9.30 47.22
N GLY A 246 24.87 -8.64 48.35
CA GLY A 246 24.73 -7.19 48.44
C GLY A 246 23.38 -6.63 47.95
N ILE A 247 22.36 -7.47 47.81
CA ILE A 247 21.02 -7.06 47.36
C ILE A 247 20.19 -6.64 48.57
N HIS A 248 19.54 -5.48 48.47
CA HIS A 248 18.75 -4.92 49.54
C HIS A 248 17.34 -5.53 49.60
N LEU A 249 17.00 -6.12 50.76
CA LEU A 249 15.71 -6.75 51.05
C LEU A 249 14.96 -5.99 52.16
N ASN A 250 13.64 -5.84 52.00
CA ASN A 250 12.73 -5.38 53.05
C ASN A 250 12.59 -6.40 54.20
N GLU A 251 11.96 -5.99 55.31
CA GLU A 251 11.69 -6.84 56.48
C GLU A 251 10.84 -8.09 56.15
N ASP A 252 9.99 -7.99 55.13
CA ASP A 252 9.21 -9.12 54.58
C ASP A 252 9.99 -10.00 53.58
N GLY A 253 11.30 -9.78 53.42
CA GLY A 253 12.17 -10.55 52.52
C GLY A 253 12.01 -10.21 51.03
N GLN A 254 11.27 -9.14 50.69
CA GLN A 254 11.08 -8.68 49.32
C GLN A 254 12.22 -7.78 48.85
N ILE A 255 12.66 -7.95 47.61
CA ILE A 255 13.75 -7.16 47.00
C ILE A 255 13.25 -5.74 46.70
N ILE A 256 13.93 -4.74 47.26
CA ILE A 256 13.55 -3.33 47.16
C ILE A 256 13.81 -2.81 45.75
N ASP A 257 14.96 -3.15 45.15
CA ASP A 257 15.31 -2.74 43.79
C ASP A 257 15.63 -3.95 42.91
N LYS A 258 14.78 -4.19 41.90
CA LYS A 258 14.91 -5.32 40.97
C LYS A 258 16.13 -5.22 40.05
N ARG A 259 16.79 -4.05 40.01
CA ARG A 259 18.02 -3.84 39.23
C ARG A 259 19.25 -4.47 39.89
N GLU A 260 19.22 -4.64 41.20
CA GLU A 260 20.30 -5.28 41.96
C GLU A 260 20.39 -6.80 41.71
N LEU A 261 19.32 -7.39 41.17
CA LEU A 261 19.33 -8.77 40.66
C LEU A 261 20.07 -8.92 39.34
N LEU A 262 20.32 -7.81 38.64
CA LEU A 262 21.10 -7.84 37.42
C LEU A 262 22.57 -7.88 37.82
N THR A 263 23.23 -9.00 37.50
CA THR A 263 24.68 -9.17 37.67
C THR A 263 25.41 -7.97 37.08
N ALA A 264 26.33 -7.37 37.85
CA ALA A 264 27.16 -6.22 37.47
C ALA A 264 28.19 -6.54 36.36
N GLY A 265 27.71 -7.13 35.27
CA GLY A 265 28.41 -7.32 34.02
C GLY A 265 27.64 -6.54 32.96
N LEU A 266 28.35 -5.69 32.22
CA LEU A 266 27.84 -4.90 31.12
C LEU A 266 27.21 -5.82 30.05
N ASN A 267 25.90 -6.07 30.13
CA ASN A 267 25.11 -6.78 29.11
C ASN A 267 24.89 -5.91 27.85
N VAL A 268 25.95 -5.31 27.30
CA VAL A 268 25.93 -4.82 25.92
C VAL A 268 26.36 -5.94 25.00
N SER A 269 25.40 -6.74 24.55
CA SER A 269 25.55 -7.40 23.25
C SER A 269 25.73 -6.29 22.21
N ALA A 270 26.91 -6.20 21.61
CA ALA A 270 27.16 -5.29 20.50
C ALA A 270 26.11 -5.53 19.40
N LYS A 271 25.24 -4.55 19.18
CA LYS A 271 24.34 -4.54 18.02
C LYS A 271 25.22 -4.53 16.76
N PRO A 272 25.00 -5.43 15.77
CA PRO A 272 25.65 -5.29 14.48
C PRO A 272 25.19 -3.96 13.85
N GLY A 273 26.16 -3.18 13.37
CA GLY A 273 25.97 -1.81 12.94
C GLY A 273 24.99 -1.69 11.78
N ASP A 274 23.97 -0.87 11.97
CA ASP A 274 23.10 -0.40 10.91
C ASP A 274 23.73 0.86 10.31
N SER A 275 24.47 0.69 9.22
CA SER A 275 25.11 1.78 8.48
C SER A 275 24.07 2.48 7.60
N ASN A 276 23.13 3.21 8.20
CA ASN A 276 22.32 4.17 7.44
C ASN A 276 21.73 5.30 8.33
N ALA A 277 22.60 6.04 9.00
CA ALA A 277 22.23 7.29 9.69
C ALA A 277 23.09 8.45 9.18
N SER A 278 22.90 8.81 7.92
CA SER A 278 23.47 10.00 7.28
C SER A 278 22.37 10.68 6.47
N ASN A 279 21.31 11.18 7.12
CA ASN A 279 20.34 12.11 6.50
C ASN A 279 19.36 12.73 7.53
N ALA A 280 19.85 13.27 8.65
CA ALA A 280 18.96 13.98 9.60
C ALA A 280 19.58 15.21 10.25
N ASP A 281 20.58 15.85 9.61
CA ASP A 281 21.23 17.05 10.15
C ASP A 281 20.54 18.37 9.76
N HIS A 282 19.40 18.30 9.06
CA HIS A 282 18.65 19.48 8.61
C HIS A 282 17.51 19.91 9.57
N LEU A 283 17.33 19.23 10.71
CA LEU A 283 16.28 19.56 11.70
C LEU A 283 16.77 20.26 12.98
N ARG A 284 18.08 20.56 13.08
CA ARG A 284 18.61 21.33 14.21
C ARG A 284 18.48 22.83 13.96
N VAL A 285 17.26 23.35 14.10
CA VAL A 285 17.01 24.79 14.20
C VAL A 285 17.48 25.25 15.59
N SER A 286 18.70 25.77 15.63
CA SER A 286 19.18 26.61 16.73
C SER A 286 18.43 27.95 16.68
N GLY A 287 17.80 28.29 17.80
CA GLY A 287 17.07 29.53 17.96
C GLY A 287 17.98 30.76 17.85
N ASN A 288 17.35 31.85 17.40
CA ASN A 288 17.83 33.23 17.39
C ASN A 288 18.51 33.70 16.08
N LYS A 289 17.68 34.17 15.12
CA LYS A 289 18.12 35.24 14.23
C LYS A 289 16.96 36.12 13.76
N GLN A 290 17.01 37.33 14.28
CA GLN A 290 16.45 38.60 13.83
C GLN A 290 16.05 38.67 12.34
N THR A 291 14.90 39.31 12.14
CA THR A 291 14.23 39.67 10.89
C THR A 291 15.10 40.43 9.88
N GLN A 292 15.09 39.98 8.61
CA GLN A 292 15.36 40.80 7.42
C GLN A 292 14.49 40.32 6.23
N PRO A 293 13.79 41.20 5.49
CA PRO A 293 13.04 40.81 4.31
C PRO A 293 13.92 40.88 3.05
N ALA A 294 14.41 39.75 2.57
CA ALA A 294 15.27 39.68 1.38
C ALA A 294 14.83 38.61 0.37
N PHE A 295 13.52 38.36 0.23
CA PHE A 295 12.99 37.24 -0.56
C PHE A 295 12.15 37.61 -1.79
N GLN A 296 12.48 38.70 -2.50
CA GLN A 296 11.67 39.16 -3.64
C GLN A 296 12.40 39.35 -4.97
N ARG A 297 13.69 38.99 -5.10
CA ARG A 297 14.44 39.30 -6.35
C ARG A 297 14.73 38.13 -7.31
N ASN A 298 14.49 36.88 -6.91
CA ASN A 298 14.81 35.70 -7.75
C ASN A 298 13.60 34.84 -8.19
N ASN A 299 12.36 35.23 -7.87
CA ASN A 299 11.17 34.46 -8.27
C ASN A 299 10.82 34.64 -9.75
N ALA A 300 10.99 35.84 -10.32
CA ALA A 300 10.61 36.12 -11.70
C ALA A 300 11.29 35.22 -12.76
N ALA A 301 12.56 34.88 -12.56
CA ALA A 301 13.28 33.98 -13.48
C ALA A 301 12.79 32.52 -13.38
N ARG A 302 12.41 32.08 -12.18
CA ARG A 302 11.90 30.72 -11.91
C ARG A 302 10.44 30.58 -12.36
N ASP A 303 9.65 31.63 -12.17
CA ASP A 303 8.27 31.73 -12.66
C ASP A 303 8.25 31.75 -14.19
N ALA A 304 9.16 32.49 -14.85
CA ALA A 304 9.27 32.50 -16.31
C ALA A 304 9.78 31.17 -16.90
N GLN A 305 10.49 30.33 -16.13
CA GLN A 305 10.85 28.97 -16.55
C GLN A 305 9.67 28.02 -16.38
N ARG A 306 8.94 28.12 -15.27
CA ARG A 306 7.74 27.32 -15.01
C ARG A 306 6.63 27.62 -16.02
N GLU A 307 6.44 28.89 -16.39
CA GLU A 307 5.45 29.30 -17.39
C GLU A 307 5.76 28.75 -18.78
N ARG A 308 7.04 28.70 -19.17
CA ARG A 308 7.44 28.08 -20.44
C ARG A 308 7.20 26.57 -20.44
N GLN A 309 7.49 25.90 -19.33
CA GLN A 309 7.25 24.46 -19.19
C GLN A 309 5.74 24.15 -19.14
N SER A 310 4.94 24.98 -18.46
CA SER A 310 3.50 24.80 -18.39
C SER A 310 2.84 25.05 -19.75
N ARG A 311 3.27 26.07 -20.50
CA ARG A 311 2.76 26.33 -21.86
C ARG A 311 3.07 25.18 -22.82
N MET A 312 4.28 24.58 -22.74
CA MET A 312 4.61 23.41 -23.56
C MET A 312 3.73 22.20 -23.23
N MET A 313 3.49 21.92 -21.93
CA MET A 313 2.60 20.82 -21.54
C MET A 313 1.14 21.10 -21.89
N GLU A 314 0.69 22.35 -21.75
CA GLU A 314 -0.64 22.80 -22.14
C GLU A 314 -0.85 22.66 -23.65
N GLU A 315 0.15 23.02 -24.47
CA GLU A 315 0.11 22.85 -25.92
C GLU A 315 0.04 21.37 -26.31
N GLN A 316 0.82 20.49 -25.66
CA GLN A 316 0.74 19.04 -25.89
C GLN A 316 -0.62 18.45 -25.49
N LEU A 317 -1.22 18.93 -24.40
CA LEU A 317 -2.57 18.52 -23.99
C LEU A 317 -3.61 19.05 -24.96
N ALA A 318 -3.51 20.32 -25.38
CA ALA A 318 -4.40 20.93 -26.36
C ALA A 318 -4.34 20.17 -27.69
N GLU A 319 -3.15 19.83 -28.17
CA GLU A 319 -2.96 19.04 -29.40
C GLU A 319 -3.59 17.65 -29.28
N LYS A 320 -3.38 16.95 -28.16
CA LYS A 320 -4.04 15.65 -27.91
C LYS A 320 -5.56 15.77 -27.85
N THR A 321 -6.10 16.79 -27.19
CA THR A 321 -7.56 16.99 -27.14
C THR A 321 -8.14 17.39 -28.49
N LYS A 322 -7.39 18.15 -29.29
CA LYS A 322 -7.80 18.52 -30.65
C LYS A 322 -7.81 17.29 -31.55
N ARG A 323 -6.76 16.48 -31.51
CA ARG A 323 -6.68 15.21 -32.24
C ARG A 323 -7.79 14.24 -31.83
N ALA A 324 -8.08 14.12 -30.54
CA ALA A 324 -9.19 13.29 -30.07
C ALA A 324 -10.55 13.78 -30.58
N ARG A 325 -10.77 15.10 -30.64
CA ARG A 325 -12.01 15.67 -31.23
C ARG A 325 -12.10 15.42 -32.73
N GLU A 326 -11.00 15.58 -33.46
CA GLU A 326 -10.95 15.28 -34.89
C GLU A 326 -11.21 13.78 -35.15
N GLU A 327 -10.63 12.87 -34.36
CA GLU A 327 -10.90 11.43 -34.43
C GLU A 327 -12.37 11.10 -34.11
N GLU A 328 -12.98 11.72 -33.09
CA GLU A 328 -14.42 11.56 -32.79
C GLU A 328 -15.31 12.09 -33.91
N GLU A 329 -14.96 13.21 -34.54
CA GLU A 329 -15.69 13.77 -35.68
C GLU A 329 -15.57 12.87 -36.91
N GLU A 330 -14.39 12.34 -37.20
CA GLU A 330 -14.17 11.36 -38.27
C GLU A 330 -14.96 10.06 -38.03
N GLU A 331 -14.99 9.56 -36.79
CA GLU A 331 -15.78 8.40 -36.42
C GLU A 331 -17.28 8.66 -36.57
N ARG A 332 -17.76 9.85 -36.19
CA ARG A 332 -19.16 10.25 -36.40
C ARG A 332 -19.51 10.31 -37.87
N VAL A 333 -18.67 10.93 -38.70
CA VAL A 333 -18.86 10.99 -40.16
C VAL A 333 -18.82 9.58 -40.76
N ARG A 334 -17.92 8.72 -40.28
CA ARG A 334 -17.84 7.32 -40.72
C ARG A 334 -19.10 6.55 -40.35
N LEU A 335 -19.63 6.73 -39.14
CA LEU A 335 -20.86 6.08 -38.68
C LEU A 335 -22.09 6.61 -39.43
N GLU A 336 -22.14 7.92 -39.72
CA GLU A 336 -23.17 8.52 -40.54
C GLU A 336 -23.14 7.98 -41.99
N ASN A 337 -21.96 7.87 -42.59
CA ASN A 337 -21.79 7.28 -43.92
C ASN A 337 -22.11 5.77 -43.92
N ALA A 338 -21.78 5.05 -42.85
CA ALA A 338 -22.17 3.66 -42.67
C ALA A 338 -23.70 3.51 -42.54
N ALA A 339 -24.34 4.38 -41.77
CA ALA A 339 -25.80 4.41 -41.64
C ALA A 339 -26.49 4.75 -42.97
N LYS A 340 -25.94 5.67 -43.75
CA LYS A 340 -26.44 6.02 -45.10
C LYS A 340 -26.26 4.90 -46.13
N THR A 341 -25.23 4.06 -46.01
CA THR A 341 -24.95 2.98 -46.96
C THR A 341 -25.64 1.66 -46.60
N GLN A 342 -26.01 1.47 -45.33
CA GLN A 342 -26.79 0.31 -44.92
C GLN A 342 -28.26 0.44 -45.37
N LYS A 343 -28.75 -0.58 -46.09
CA LYS A 343 -30.16 -0.66 -46.47
C LYS A 343 -31.03 -0.81 -45.22
N THR A 344 -31.99 0.09 -45.08
CA THR A 344 -32.93 0.08 -43.95
C THR A 344 -33.83 -1.15 -44.00
N ASP A 345 -34.36 -1.59 -42.86
CA ASP A 345 -35.24 -2.75 -42.83
C ASP A 345 -36.54 -2.53 -43.61
N THR A 346 -36.99 -1.28 -43.76
CA THR A 346 -38.09 -0.91 -44.64
C THR A 346 -37.78 -1.20 -46.11
N ASP A 347 -36.55 -0.93 -46.57
CA ASP A 347 -36.12 -1.24 -47.95
C ASP A 347 -36.06 -2.75 -48.18
N LYS A 348 -35.63 -3.52 -47.18
CA LYS A 348 -35.64 -4.99 -47.23
C LYS A 348 -37.06 -5.54 -47.31
N MET A 349 -38.00 -4.97 -46.55
CA MET A 349 -39.40 -5.38 -46.54
C MET A 349 -40.12 -5.01 -47.85
N ASP A 350 -39.86 -3.84 -48.42
CA ASP A 350 -40.39 -3.44 -49.73
C ASP A 350 -39.81 -4.33 -50.85
N ALA A 351 -38.50 -4.62 -50.83
CA ALA A 351 -37.89 -5.55 -51.77
C ALA A 351 -38.51 -6.96 -51.67
N LYS A 352 -38.78 -7.43 -50.44
CA LYS A 352 -39.46 -8.72 -50.19
C LYS A 352 -40.90 -8.70 -50.70
N ALA A 353 -41.64 -7.62 -50.49
CA ALA A 353 -43.00 -7.45 -50.98
C ALA A 353 -43.05 -7.46 -52.52
N ARG A 354 -42.15 -6.73 -53.18
CA ARG A 354 -42.01 -6.73 -54.65
C ARG A 354 -41.60 -8.09 -55.20
N TYR A 355 -40.76 -8.83 -54.48
CA TYR A 355 -40.38 -10.19 -54.84
C TYR A 355 -41.57 -11.16 -54.74
N LEU A 356 -42.33 -11.09 -53.64
CA LEU A 356 -43.52 -11.91 -53.44
C LEU A 356 -44.60 -11.58 -54.47
N ALA A 357 -44.80 -10.30 -54.81
CA ALA A 357 -45.71 -9.88 -55.87
C ALA A 357 -45.31 -10.43 -57.25
N ARG A 358 -44.02 -10.37 -57.61
CA ARG A 358 -43.50 -10.98 -58.84
C ARG A 358 -43.68 -12.50 -58.87
N LYS A 359 -43.46 -13.16 -57.74
CA LYS A 359 -43.66 -14.61 -57.62
C LYS A 359 -45.13 -14.99 -57.78
N ALA A 360 -46.03 -14.26 -57.12
CA ALA A 360 -47.47 -14.48 -57.23
C ALA A 360 -48.01 -14.22 -58.65
N ALA A 361 -47.52 -13.16 -59.33
CA ALA A 361 -47.86 -12.89 -60.73
C ALA A 361 -47.38 -14.02 -61.67
N LYS A 362 -46.17 -14.53 -61.44
CA LYS A 362 -45.62 -15.67 -62.19
C LYS A 362 -46.41 -16.96 -61.96
N GLU A 363 -46.90 -17.20 -60.74
CA GLU A 363 -47.78 -18.34 -60.43
C GLU A 363 -49.19 -18.18 -61.03
N ARG A 364 -49.66 -16.95 -61.25
CA ARG A 364 -50.93 -16.67 -61.96
C ARG A 364 -50.82 -16.71 -63.48
N GLY A 365 -49.62 -16.93 -64.04
CA GLY A 365 -49.42 -17.06 -65.49
C GLY A 365 -49.50 -15.74 -66.26
N GLU A 366 -49.49 -14.60 -65.58
CA GLU A 366 -49.42 -13.27 -66.20
C GLU A 366 -47.94 -12.88 -66.34
N GLY A 367 -47.33 -13.21 -67.48
CA GLY A 367 -45.93 -12.92 -67.80
C GLY A 367 -45.73 -12.69 -69.27
#